data_AF-A0A2J8IJ37-F1
#
_entry.id   AF-A0A2J8IJ37-F1
#
_cell.length_a   1.000
_cell.length_b   1.000
_cell.length_c   1.000
_cell.angle_alpha   90.00
_cell.angle_beta   90.00
_cell.angle_gamma   90.00
#
_symmetry.space_group_name_H-M   'P 1'
#
loop_
_entity.id
_entity.type
_entity.pdbx_description
1 polymer ?
#
loop_
_entity_poly.entity_id
_entity_poly.type
_entity_poly.pdbx_seq_one_letter_code
_entity_poly.pdbx_strand_id
1 'polypeptide(L)'
;MKARHIGVPVVAMTQNPEQAPAVYWKTHAKRRPEIIAVGAATGIDVIDTYGAFVADARGLTALLRADGMHPNAAGSIVWKDSVKAAYDAA
;
A
#
# COMPACT_ATOMS: atom_id res chain seq x y z
N MET A 1 -15.40 -19.55 -1.36
CA MET A 1 -16.59 -18.77 -1.77
C MET A 1 -16.09 -17.47 -2.38
N LYS A 2 -16.53 -17.07 -3.59
CA LYS A 2 -16.17 -15.76 -4.16
C LYS A 2 -17.28 -14.76 -3.77
N ALA A 3 -17.03 -13.91 -2.79
CA ALA A 3 -17.91 -12.77 -2.53
C ALA A 3 -17.74 -11.77 -3.69
N ARG A 4 -18.80 -11.53 -4.45
CA ARG A 4 -18.84 -10.52 -5.52
C ARG A 4 -19.84 -9.45 -5.10
N HIS A 5 -19.37 -8.22 -4.97
CA HIS A 5 -20.23 -7.05 -4.75
C HIS A 5 -20.47 -6.38 -6.10
N ILE A 6 -21.58 -6.73 -6.75
CA ILE A 6 -21.94 -6.22 -8.08
C ILE A 6 -22.24 -4.72 -7.97
N GLY A 7 -21.70 -3.92 -8.89
CA GLY A 7 -21.94 -2.47 -8.95
C GLY A 7 -21.06 -1.64 -8.00
N VAL A 8 -20.17 -2.26 -7.23
CA VAL A 8 -19.22 -1.55 -6.36
C VAL A 8 -17.89 -1.41 -7.10
N PRO A 9 -17.37 -0.19 -7.29
CA PRO A 9 -16.03 0.02 -7.85
C PRO A 9 -14.98 -0.71 -7.03
N VAL A 10 -14.04 -1.36 -7.72
CA VAL A 10 -12.88 -1.97 -7.07
C VAL A 10 -11.75 -0.96 -7.10
N VAL A 11 -11.10 -0.78 -5.96
CA VAL A 11 -9.84 -0.03 -5.83
C VAL A 11 -8.80 -1.01 -5.31
N ALA A 12 -7.69 -1.14 -6.03
CA ALA A 12 -6.56 -1.93 -5.57
C ALA A 12 -5.62 -1.07 -4.73
N MET A 13 -4.90 -1.70 -3.81
CA MET A 13 -3.87 -1.04 -3.02
C MET A 13 -2.57 -1.80 -3.20
N THR A 14 -1.47 -1.08 -3.38
CA THR A 14 -0.14 -1.72 -3.30
C THR A 14 0.07 -2.21 -1.87
N GLN A 15 0.87 -3.28 -1.68
CA GLN A 15 1.22 -3.72 -0.33
C GLN A 15 2.21 -2.73 0.29
N ASN A 16 2.10 -2.41 1.58
CA ASN A 16 3.11 -1.59 2.28
C ASN A 16 4.52 -2.20 2.14
N PRO A 17 5.59 -1.38 2.14
CA PRO A 17 6.95 -1.90 2.22
C PRO A 17 7.16 -2.65 3.53
N GLU A 18 8.00 -3.66 3.45
CA GLU A 18 8.54 -4.35 4.61
C GLU A 18 10.06 -4.12 4.65
N GLN A 19 10.67 -4.40 5.80
CA GLN A 19 12.11 -4.47 5.98
C GLN A 19 12.47 -5.62 6.92
N ALA A 20 13.76 -5.97 7.01
CA ALA A 20 14.21 -6.99 7.95
C ALA A 20 13.70 -6.66 9.38
N PRO A 21 13.16 -7.64 10.13
CA PRO A 21 13.24 -9.09 9.92
C PRO A 21 12.16 -9.73 9.01
N ALA A 22 11.25 -8.96 8.42
CA ALA A 22 10.24 -9.51 7.52
C ALA A 22 10.86 -10.17 6.28
N VAL A 23 10.27 -11.28 5.83
CA VAL A 23 10.87 -12.15 4.80
C VAL A 23 10.45 -11.80 3.37
N TYR A 24 9.36 -11.06 3.17
CA TYR A 24 8.76 -10.82 1.85
C TYR A 24 9.00 -9.40 1.31
N TRP A 25 9.87 -8.61 1.94
CA TRP A 25 10.20 -7.24 1.54
C TRP A 25 10.55 -7.09 0.05
N LYS A 26 11.38 -7.99 -0.50
CA LYS A 26 11.72 -8.01 -1.94
C LYS A 26 10.49 -8.29 -2.82
N THR A 27 9.61 -9.18 -2.36
CA THR A 27 8.40 -9.54 -3.10
C THR A 27 7.38 -8.42 -3.08
N HIS A 28 7.22 -7.68 -1.97
CA HIS A 28 6.37 -6.50 -1.90
C HIS A 28 6.88 -5.39 -2.84
N ALA A 29 8.19 -5.13 -2.82
CA ALA A 29 8.83 -4.18 -3.73
C ALA A 29 8.59 -4.54 -5.21
N LYS A 30 8.69 -5.84 -5.56
CA LYS A 30 8.43 -6.35 -6.91
C LYS A 30 6.95 -6.20 -7.32
N ARG A 31 6.01 -6.48 -6.41
CA ARG A 31 4.57 -6.43 -6.70
C ARG A 31 4.04 -5.01 -6.89
N ARG A 32 4.66 -4.00 -6.28
CA ARG A 32 4.21 -2.60 -6.43
C ARG A 32 4.01 -2.19 -7.90
N PRO A 33 5.03 -2.23 -8.78
CA PRO A 33 4.83 -1.89 -10.19
C PRO A 33 3.89 -2.85 -10.93
N GLU A 34 3.82 -4.12 -10.54
CA GLU A 34 2.91 -5.11 -11.15
C GLU A 34 1.43 -4.73 -10.89
N ILE A 35 1.09 -4.37 -9.66
CA ILE A 35 -0.27 -3.94 -9.27
C ILE A 35 -0.64 -2.64 -9.99
N ILE A 36 0.27 -1.67 -10.04
CA ILE A 36 0.06 -0.40 -10.75
C ILE A 36 -0.19 -0.65 -12.24
N ALA A 37 0.62 -1.51 -12.87
CA ALA A 37 0.47 -1.86 -14.28
C ALA A 37 -0.87 -2.57 -14.56
N VAL A 38 -1.31 -3.47 -13.68
CA VAL A 38 -2.64 -4.11 -13.79
C VAL A 38 -3.76 -3.08 -13.69
N GLY A 39 -3.68 -2.14 -12.74
CA GLY A 39 -4.66 -1.06 -12.63
C GLY A 39 -4.77 -0.25 -13.91
N ALA A 40 -3.63 0.22 -14.44
CA ALA A 40 -3.57 0.96 -15.70
C ALA A 40 -4.12 0.17 -16.89
N ALA A 41 -3.84 -1.14 -16.98
CA ALA A 41 -4.31 -2.00 -18.06
C ALA A 41 -5.80 -2.34 -17.98
N THR A 42 -6.39 -2.29 -16.78
CA THR A 42 -7.79 -2.71 -16.54
C THR A 42 -8.74 -1.57 -16.24
N GLY A 43 -8.23 -0.34 -16.07
CA GLY A 43 -9.01 0.81 -15.64
C GLY A 43 -9.46 0.75 -14.18
N ILE A 44 -8.83 -0.11 -13.37
CA ILE A 44 -9.06 -0.18 -11.92
C ILE A 44 -8.16 0.84 -11.24
N ASP A 45 -8.74 1.66 -10.36
CA ASP A 45 -7.98 2.62 -9.57
C ASP A 45 -7.01 1.90 -8.63
N VAL A 46 -5.82 2.49 -8.45
CA VAL A 46 -4.76 1.96 -7.58
C VAL A 46 -4.29 3.02 -6.61
N ILE A 47 -4.34 2.72 -5.31
CA ILE A 47 -3.74 3.55 -4.26
C ILE A 47 -2.35 3.00 -3.95
N ASP A 48 -1.31 3.79 -4.25
CA ASP A 48 0.08 3.40 -4.02
C ASP A 48 0.54 3.65 -2.57
N THR A 49 0.03 2.82 -1.65
CA THR A 49 0.43 2.90 -0.23
C THR A 49 1.91 2.54 0.00
N TYR A 50 2.50 1.70 -0.87
CA TYR A 50 3.94 1.47 -0.83
C TYR A 50 4.72 2.77 -1.03
N GLY A 51 4.37 3.50 -2.10
CA GLY A 51 4.96 4.79 -2.43
C GLY A 51 4.86 5.80 -1.29
N ALA A 52 3.71 5.84 -0.60
CA ALA A 52 3.51 6.74 0.53
C ALA A 52 4.50 6.50 1.68
N PHE A 53 4.78 5.24 2.03
CA PHE A 53 5.78 4.92 3.06
C PHE A 53 7.21 5.26 2.63
N VAL A 54 7.56 5.02 1.36
CA VAL A 54 8.90 5.32 0.85
C VAL A 54 9.16 6.81 0.73
N ALA A 55 8.12 7.60 0.42
CA ALA A 55 8.21 9.05 0.29
C ALA A 55 8.28 9.78 1.65
N ASP A 56 7.93 9.10 2.75
CA ASP A 56 7.93 9.72 4.08
C ASP A 56 9.37 9.95 4.58
N ALA A 57 9.67 11.20 4.94
CA ALA A 57 11.01 11.62 5.34
C ALA A 57 11.53 10.94 6.62
N ARG A 58 10.66 10.33 7.43
CA ARG A 58 11.08 9.59 8.65
C ARG A 58 11.74 8.25 8.32
N GLY A 59 11.48 7.71 7.13
CA GLY A 59 11.97 6.40 6.69
C GLY A 59 11.25 5.20 7.36
N LEU A 60 11.42 4.02 6.78
CA LEU A 60 10.66 2.81 7.14
C LEU A 60 10.83 2.36 8.59
N THR A 61 12.05 2.43 9.12
CA THR A 61 12.35 2.07 10.52
C THR A 61 11.52 2.86 11.53
N ALA A 62 11.15 4.11 11.22
CA ALA A 62 10.32 4.93 12.08
C ALA A 62 8.82 4.67 11.92
N LEU A 63 8.40 3.97 10.86
CA LEU A 63 6.99 3.76 10.50
C LEU A 63 6.51 2.32 10.76
N LEU A 64 7.44 1.37 10.85
CA LEU A 64 7.13 -0.03 11.09
C LEU A 64 7.35 -0.39 12.56
N ARG A 65 6.70 -1.48 13.00
CA ARG A 65 7.00 -2.15 14.26
C ARG A 65 8.34 -2.88 14.13
N ALA A 66 8.82 -3.40 15.26
CA ALA A 66 10.06 -4.16 15.31
C ALA A 66 10.06 -5.44 14.42
N ASP A 67 8.88 -5.93 14.02
CA ASP A 67 8.73 -7.03 13.08
C ASP A 67 9.06 -6.66 11.62
N GLY A 68 9.24 -5.38 11.32
CA GLY A 68 9.55 -4.89 9.98
C GLY A 68 8.42 -5.08 8.96
N MET A 69 7.21 -5.41 9.40
CA MET A 69 6.06 -5.73 8.54
C MET A 69 4.85 -4.86 8.87
N HIS A 70 4.49 -4.80 10.15
CA HIS A 70 3.28 -4.10 10.56
C HIS A 70 3.58 -2.62 10.80
N PRO A 71 2.73 -1.70 10.34
CA PRO A 71 2.84 -0.30 10.72
C PRO A 71 2.73 -0.11 12.24
N ASN A 72 3.54 0.80 12.78
CA ASN A 72 3.30 1.37 14.10
C ASN A 72 2.26 2.51 14.00
N ALA A 73 2.02 3.24 15.09
CA ALA A 73 1.05 4.34 15.08
C ALA A 73 1.33 5.40 14.01
N ALA A 74 2.59 5.78 13.82
CA ALA A 74 3.00 6.74 12.79
C ALA A 74 2.80 6.19 11.37
N GLY A 75 3.16 4.93 11.13
CA GLY A 75 2.92 4.27 9.84
C GLY A 75 1.43 4.10 9.52
N SER A 76 0.59 3.81 10.52
CA SER A 76 -0.86 3.75 10.34
C SER A 76 -1.45 5.11 9.94
N ILE A 77 -0.88 6.21 10.43
CA ILE A 77 -1.29 7.56 10.01
C ILE A 77 -0.91 7.80 8.54
N VAL A 78 0.32 7.49 8.12
CA VAL A 78 0.74 7.59 6.70
C VAL A 78 -0.20 6.81 5.80
N TRP A 79 -0.51 5.56 6.18
CA TRP A 79 -1.41 4.72 5.42
C TRP A 79 -2.81 5.35 5.31
N LYS A 80 -3.41 5.74 6.43
CA LYS A 80 -4.74 6.34 6.49
C LYS A 80 -4.82 7.63 5.67
N ASP A 81 -3.84 8.52 5.82
CA ASP A 81 -3.82 9.80 5.12
C ASP A 81 -3.64 9.61 3.61
N SER A 82 -2.85 8.62 3.18
CA SER A 82 -2.69 8.28 1.75
C SER A 82 -3.99 7.77 1.11
N VAL A 83 -4.74 6.92 1.82
CA VAL A 83 -6.05 6.43 1.36
C VAL A 83 -7.06 7.56 1.32
N LYS A 84 -7.12 8.37 2.37
CA LYS A 84 -8.05 9.51 2.43
C LYS A 84 -7.79 10.50 1.30
N ALA A 85 -6.53 10.87 1.06
CA ALA A 85 -6.17 11.80 0.00
C ALA A 85 -6.56 11.27 -1.39
N ALA A 86 -6.42 9.96 -1.63
CA ALA A 86 -6.85 9.35 -2.89
C ALA A 86 -8.36 9.44 -3.11
N TYR A 87 -9.16 9.22 -2.07
CA TYR A 87 -10.63 9.35 -2.15
C TYR A 87 -11.11 10.80 -2.20
N ASP A 88 -10.41 11.74 -1.55
CA ASP A 88 -10.76 13.16 -1.58
C ASP A 88 -10.44 13.81 -2.95
N ALA A 89 -9.57 13.20 -3.76
CA ALA A 89 -9.14 13.70 -5.07
C ALA A 89 -9.93 13.11 -6.26
N ALA A 90 -10.79 12.11 -6.02
CA ALA A 90 -11.62 11.44 -7.01
C ALA A 90 -12.98 12.15 -7.19
#